data_AF-A0A3N6LUT7-F1
#
_entry.id   AF-A0A3N6LUT7-F1
#
_cell.length_a   1.000
_cell.length_b   1.000
_cell.length_c   1.000
_cell.angle_alpha   90.00
_cell.angle_beta   90.00
_cell.angle_gamma   90.00
#
_symmetry.space_group_name_H-M   'P 1'
#
loop_
_entity.id
_entity.type
_entity.pdbx_description
1 polymer ?
#
loop_
_entity_poly.entity_id
_entity_poly.type
_entity_poly.pdbx_seq_one_letter_code
_entity_poly.pdbx_strand_id
1 'polypeptide(L)'
;MQRRQYLLGGTVAMAAVVGCLDDEGGASSDVGAEDRTGERAFSRAVGGLNDAAIALREAEDLDDPESVDFDPEVPRNHLETARGHLETADEELGDERGADLEELRTYASVLEAAIHVAATVADETLFDDVEAVERALDDDGDRSEATLVIDERESDLEAADVHLDDGKAALAEIDADRFADLPTADLADLEAGVSTLANVLRAQSALAAGYASTLEGDDRLERGREYADDGSHDEATEEFTAAKAAFDEAIHTFDDGVDDAPADLVAALETGRCRSENLHDGAAHLAASSAAADEGNVRTARNRQSDAESAFAAAEDCGE
;
A
#
# COMPACT_ATOMS: atom_id res chain seq x y z
N MET A 1 13.32 -21.75 -3.04
CA MET A 1 14.75 -21.84 -3.45
C MET A 1 14.90 -21.13 -4.79
N GLN A 2 15.77 -20.11 -4.86
CA GLN A 2 16.17 -19.33 -6.05
C GLN A 2 15.08 -18.49 -6.74
N ARG A 3 14.75 -17.32 -6.17
CA ARG A 3 14.24 -16.15 -6.90
C ARG A 3 15.13 -14.95 -6.57
N ARG A 4 16.28 -14.84 -7.24
CA ARG A 4 17.15 -13.65 -7.19
C ARG A 4 17.84 -13.53 -8.52
N GLN A 5 17.30 -12.67 -9.37
CA GLN A 5 17.96 -11.99 -10.48
C GLN A 5 16.84 -11.40 -11.33
N TYR A 6 16.61 -10.10 -11.21
CA TYR A 6 16.08 -9.09 -12.16
C TYR A 6 15.65 -7.95 -11.22
N LEU A 7 16.34 -6.81 -11.11
CA LEU A 7 16.31 -5.74 -12.08
C LEU A 7 17.44 -4.72 -11.83
N LEU A 8 17.88 -4.12 -12.93
CA LEU A 8 18.73 -2.94 -13.02
C LEU A 8 17.81 -1.83 -13.55
N GLY A 9 17.55 -0.78 -12.78
CA GLY A 9 16.76 0.35 -13.27
C GLY A 9 16.86 1.58 -12.39
N GLY A 10 17.52 2.63 -12.87
CA GLY A 10 17.21 4.00 -12.46
C GLY A 10 17.97 4.62 -11.28
N THR A 11 19.29 4.47 -11.17
CA THR A 11 20.07 5.33 -10.25
C THR A 11 20.10 6.78 -10.76
N VAL A 12 19.25 7.65 -10.19
CA VAL A 12 19.39 9.10 -10.32
C VAL A 12 20.48 9.56 -9.35
N ALA A 13 21.67 9.78 -9.90
CA ALA A 13 22.80 10.32 -9.17
C ALA A 13 22.55 11.80 -8.81
N MET A 14 22.28 12.09 -7.53
CA MET A 14 22.34 13.46 -7.02
C MET A 14 23.71 13.75 -6.44
N ALA A 15 24.33 14.80 -6.98
CA ALA A 15 25.58 15.34 -6.50
C ALA A 15 25.38 15.95 -5.12
N ALA A 16 26.13 15.47 -4.13
CA ALA A 16 26.22 16.12 -2.83
C ALA A 16 26.67 17.58 -3.01
N VAL A 17 25.79 18.54 -2.79
CA VAL A 17 26.17 19.94 -2.62
C VAL A 17 26.78 20.08 -1.23
N VAL A 18 28.03 19.63 -1.11
CA VAL A 18 28.89 19.98 0.02
C VAL A 18 29.29 21.44 -0.18
N GLY A 19 28.56 22.34 0.48
CA GLY A 19 28.95 23.75 0.57
C GLY A 19 30.27 23.88 1.32
N CYS A 20 31.37 24.03 0.57
CA CYS A 20 32.68 24.42 1.08
C CYS A 20 32.58 25.74 1.85
N LEU A 21 32.79 25.70 3.17
CA LEU A 21 33.21 26.85 3.96
C LEU A 21 34.66 27.18 3.58
N ASP A 22 34.87 28.22 2.77
CA ASP A 22 36.19 28.80 2.52
C ASP A 22 36.53 29.75 3.69
N ASP A 23 37.50 29.32 4.51
CA ASP A 23 38.08 30.10 5.61
C ASP A 23 39.24 30.95 5.07
N GLU A 24 38.94 32.16 4.58
CA GLU A 24 39.95 33.18 4.28
C GLU A 24 39.90 34.29 5.32
N GLY A 25 40.91 34.31 6.19
CA GLY A 25 41.03 35.25 7.30
C GLY A 25 41.25 36.71 6.88
N GLY A 26 40.72 37.64 7.70
CA GLY A 26 41.09 39.04 7.59
C GLY A 26 40.24 40.03 8.39
N ALA A 27 40.86 40.58 9.45
CA ALA A 27 40.58 41.87 10.09
C ALA A 27 39.24 42.08 10.82
N SER A 28 39.34 42.07 12.15
CA SER A 28 38.33 42.53 13.11
C SER A 28 37.90 43.97 12.84
N SER A 29 36.70 44.12 12.29
CA SER A 29 35.93 45.36 12.29
C SER A 29 34.72 45.11 13.18
N ASP A 30 34.50 45.98 14.16
CA ASP A 30 33.31 46.02 15.01
C ASP A 30 32.12 46.45 14.14
N VAL A 31 31.61 45.50 13.36
CA VAL A 31 30.34 45.56 12.64
C VAL A 31 29.39 44.74 13.51
N GLY A 32 28.30 45.35 13.99
CA GLY A 32 27.29 44.60 14.72
C GLY A 32 26.91 43.38 13.88
N ALA A 33 27.22 42.19 14.37
CA ALA A 33 26.91 40.97 13.64
C ALA A 33 25.40 40.96 13.43
N GLU A 34 24.96 41.06 12.17
CA GLU A 34 23.55 40.94 11.81
C GLU A 34 23.00 39.66 12.45
N ASP A 35 21.81 39.74 13.02
CA ASP A 35 21.18 38.58 13.66
C ASP A 35 20.73 37.60 12.56
N ARG A 36 21.56 36.58 12.32
CA ARG A 36 21.33 35.58 11.27
C ARG A 36 20.57 34.36 11.81
N THR A 37 19.82 34.51 12.89
CA THR A 37 19.10 33.39 13.52
C THR A 37 18.01 32.87 12.58
N GLY A 38 17.18 33.75 12.04
CA GLY A 38 16.13 33.38 11.08
C GLY A 38 16.66 32.72 9.81
N GLU A 39 17.72 33.26 9.21
CA GLU A 39 18.33 32.71 7.98
C GLU A 39 18.92 31.32 8.21
N ARG A 40 19.58 31.10 9.34
CA ARG A 40 20.10 29.78 9.72
C ARG A 40 18.98 28.80 9.99
N ALA A 41 17.89 29.24 10.62
CA ALA A 41 16.71 28.41 10.83
C ALA A 41 16.08 28.01 9.50
N PHE A 42 15.90 28.95 8.57
CA PHE A 42 15.41 28.67 7.22
C PHE A 42 16.27 27.61 6.50
N SER A 43 17.59 27.78 6.45
CA SER A 43 18.46 26.81 5.79
C SER A 43 18.42 25.42 6.43
N ARG A 44 18.29 25.35 7.77
CA ARG A 44 18.16 24.06 8.47
C ARG A 44 16.80 23.41 8.25
N ALA A 45 15.73 24.20 8.14
CA ALA A 45 14.42 23.69 7.77
C ALA A 45 14.47 23.01 6.41
N VAL A 46 15.01 23.70 5.39
CA VAL A 46 15.15 23.12 4.05
C VAL A 46 16.01 21.86 4.08
N GLY A 47 17.15 21.89 4.79
CA GLY A 47 18.01 20.72 4.98
C GLY A 47 17.25 19.53 5.59
N GLY A 48 16.50 19.74 6.66
CA GLY A 48 15.71 18.69 7.31
C GLY A 48 14.58 18.14 6.43
N LEU A 49 13.91 18.99 5.64
CA LEU A 49 12.90 18.52 4.68
C LEU A 49 13.53 17.67 3.56
N ASN A 50 14.71 18.06 3.08
CA ASN A 50 15.44 17.26 2.10
C ASN A 50 15.95 15.95 2.70
N ASP A 51 16.43 15.95 3.94
CA ASP A 51 16.85 14.73 4.64
C ASP A 51 15.65 13.78 4.82
N ALA A 52 14.47 14.30 5.14
CA ALA A 52 13.24 13.50 5.19
C ALA A 52 12.87 12.90 3.82
N ALA A 53 12.95 13.69 2.75
CA ALA A 53 12.72 13.22 1.39
C ALA A 53 13.76 12.18 0.93
N ILE A 54 15.02 12.34 1.32
CA ILE A 54 16.09 11.36 1.05
C ILE A 54 15.82 10.06 1.80
N ALA A 55 15.42 10.12 3.08
CA ALA A 55 15.10 8.92 3.85
C ALA A 55 13.87 8.18 3.28
N LEU A 56 12.88 8.90 2.74
CA LEU A 56 11.81 8.28 1.95
C LEU A 56 12.34 7.64 0.66
N ARG A 57 13.28 8.30 -0.02
CA ARG A 57 13.90 7.79 -1.25
C ARG A 57 14.73 6.54 -1.01
N GLU A 58 15.42 6.45 0.12
CA GLU A 58 16.17 5.25 0.48
C GLU A 58 15.25 4.04 0.73
N ALA A 59 13.94 4.27 0.89
CA ALA A 59 12.93 3.22 0.85
C ALA A 59 12.59 2.73 -0.58
N GLU A 60 12.99 3.45 -1.66
CA GLU A 60 12.62 3.18 -3.06
C GLU A 60 13.09 1.83 -3.63
N ASP A 61 13.80 0.98 -2.87
CA ASP A 61 13.88 -0.45 -3.20
C ASP A 61 12.54 -1.19 -2.93
N LEU A 62 11.40 -0.46 -2.91
CA LEU A 62 10.01 -0.97 -2.81
C LEU A 62 9.64 -1.96 -3.93
N ASP A 63 10.51 -2.13 -4.93
CA ASP A 63 10.40 -3.21 -5.91
C ASP A 63 10.49 -4.60 -5.26
N ASP A 64 11.13 -4.72 -4.07
CA ASP A 64 11.19 -5.94 -3.23
C ASP A 64 10.85 -5.57 -1.78
N PRO A 65 9.54 -5.50 -1.41
CA PRO A 65 9.09 -5.08 -0.09
C PRO A 65 9.58 -5.99 1.04
N GLU A 66 9.94 -7.25 0.77
CA GLU A 66 10.55 -8.15 1.76
C GLU A 66 11.99 -7.76 2.10
N SER A 67 12.63 -6.93 1.28
CA SER A 67 14.02 -6.51 1.42
C SER A 67 14.20 -5.09 1.98
N VAL A 68 13.12 -4.30 2.03
CA VAL A 68 13.14 -2.91 2.48
C VAL A 68 12.91 -2.84 3.98
N ASP A 69 13.98 -2.60 4.72
CA ASP A 69 13.92 -2.21 6.14
C ASP A 69 13.66 -0.70 6.22
N PHE A 70 12.40 -0.30 5.98
CA PHE A 70 12.00 1.10 6.07
C PHE A 70 11.68 1.45 7.54
N ASP A 71 12.54 2.25 8.16
CA ASP A 71 12.27 2.83 9.48
C ASP A 71 11.55 4.19 9.31
N PRO A 72 10.23 4.29 9.54
CA PRO A 72 9.50 5.54 9.36
C PRO A 72 9.86 6.60 10.41
N GLU A 73 10.50 6.23 11.53
CA GLU A 73 10.90 7.17 12.56
C GLU A 73 12.03 8.09 12.06
N VAL A 74 12.90 7.62 11.17
CA VAL A 74 13.98 8.43 10.59
C VAL A 74 13.44 9.66 9.85
N PRO A 75 12.63 9.52 8.78
CA PRO A 75 12.09 10.69 8.08
C PRO A 75 11.12 11.51 8.96
N ARG A 76 10.38 10.90 9.90
CA ARG A 76 9.52 11.64 10.87
C ARG A 76 10.33 12.60 11.73
N ASN A 77 11.46 12.14 12.27
CA ASN A 77 12.33 12.96 13.12
C ASN A 77 12.94 14.15 12.35
N HIS A 78 13.33 13.93 11.09
CA HIS A 78 13.81 14.99 10.21
C HIS A 78 12.71 16.04 9.94
N LEU A 79 11.49 15.57 9.66
CA LEU A 79 10.34 16.43 9.42
C LEU A 79 9.95 17.25 10.65
N GLU A 80 9.88 16.64 11.84
CA GLU A 80 9.58 17.33 13.09
C GLU A 80 10.61 18.43 13.39
N THR A 81 11.90 18.09 13.25
CA THR A 81 13.00 19.06 13.44
C THR A 81 12.91 20.21 12.44
N ALA A 82 12.61 19.91 11.17
CA ALA A 82 12.44 20.92 10.14
C ALA A 82 11.28 21.88 10.44
N ARG A 83 10.15 21.37 10.94
CA ARG A 83 9.00 22.19 11.35
C ARG A 83 9.35 23.16 12.49
N GLY A 84 10.10 22.69 13.49
CA GLY A 84 10.61 23.59 14.55
C GLY A 84 11.52 24.70 14.00
N HIS A 85 12.30 24.41 12.96
CA HIS A 85 13.10 25.42 12.26
C HIS A 85 12.27 26.37 11.40
N LEU A 86 11.18 25.90 10.77
CA LEU A 86 10.24 26.78 10.06
C LEU A 86 9.55 27.76 11.00
N GLU A 87 9.17 27.32 12.20
CA GLU A 87 8.58 28.19 13.22
C GLU A 87 9.56 29.30 13.64
N THR A 88 10.82 28.94 13.96
CA THR A 88 11.86 29.93 14.28
C THR A 88 12.13 30.89 13.11
N ALA A 89 12.14 30.38 11.87
CA ALA A 89 12.36 31.22 10.69
C ALA A 89 11.20 32.19 10.44
N ASP A 90 9.97 31.81 10.78
CA ASP A 90 8.79 32.66 10.66
C ASP A 90 8.77 33.82 11.65
N GLU A 91 9.13 33.55 12.90
CA GLU A 91 9.25 34.59 13.94
C GLU A 91 10.24 35.70 13.55
N GLU A 92 11.32 35.32 12.85
CA GLU A 92 12.42 36.22 12.51
C GLU A 92 12.31 36.82 11.10
N LEU A 93 11.76 36.08 10.12
CA LEU A 93 11.75 36.44 8.69
C LEU A 93 10.34 36.51 8.07
N GLY A 94 9.27 36.34 8.83
CA GLY A 94 7.90 36.22 8.29
C GLY A 94 7.49 37.37 7.36
N ASP A 95 7.90 38.62 7.64
CA ASP A 95 7.62 39.77 6.80
C ASP A 95 8.40 39.76 5.46
N GLU A 96 9.58 39.15 5.43
CA GLU A 96 10.50 39.16 4.29
C GLU A 96 10.35 37.91 3.42
N ARG A 97 10.08 36.76 4.05
CA ARG A 97 10.07 35.43 3.42
C ARG A 97 8.82 34.62 3.71
N GLY A 98 7.73 35.25 4.18
CA GLY A 98 6.50 34.55 4.57
C GLY A 98 5.96 33.58 3.52
N ALA A 99 6.00 33.97 2.24
CA ALA A 99 5.54 33.10 1.16
C ALA A 99 6.46 31.88 0.90
N ASP A 100 7.79 32.01 1.08
CA ASP A 100 8.70 30.87 0.98
C ASP A 100 8.53 29.92 2.17
N LEU A 101 8.22 30.46 3.35
CA LEU A 101 7.94 29.68 4.55
C LEU A 101 6.61 28.93 4.46
N GLU A 102 5.59 29.56 3.86
CA GLU A 102 4.32 28.90 3.53
C GLU A 102 4.55 27.74 2.56
N GLU A 103 5.32 27.97 1.48
CA GLU A 103 5.69 26.94 0.52
C GLU A 103 6.38 25.73 1.17
N LEU A 104 7.36 25.97 2.05
CA LEU A 104 8.06 24.90 2.76
C LEU A 104 7.17 24.15 3.77
N ARG A 105 6.15 24.81 4.33
CA ARG A 105 5.16 24.13 5.19
C ARG A 105 4.26 23.22 4.37
N THR A 106 3.82 23.67 3.19
CA THR A 106 3.07 22.84 2.24
C THR A 106 3.90 21.63 1.83
N TYR A 107 5.17 21.82 1.47
CA TYR A 107 6.09 20.71 1.19
C TYR A 107 6.25 19.75 2.37
N ALA A 108 6.36 20.27 3.61
CA ALA A 108 6.39 19.45 4.81
C ALA A 108 5.11 18.62 5.02
N SER A 109 3.94 19.12 4.61
CA SER A 109 2.68 18.37 4.64
C SER A 109 2.66 17.25 3.59
N VAL A 110 3.19 17.49 2.38
CA VAL A 110 3.32 16.42 1.37
C VAL A 110 4.23 15.30 1.87
N LEU A 111 5.38 15.65 2.47
CA LEU A 111 6.30 14.67 3.04
C LEU A 111 5.67 13.89 4.20
N GLU A 112 4.89 14.54 5.07
CA GLU A 112 4.18 13.84 6.16
C GLU A 112 3.25 12.76 5.62
N ALA A 113 2.43 13.11 4.63
CA ALA A 113 1.53 12.16 3.97
C ALA A 113 2.30 11.01 3.32
N ALA A 114 3.37 11.33 2.57
CA ALA A 114 4.21 10.32 1.94
C ALA A 114 4.86 9.37 2.96
N ILE A 115 5.35 9.88 4.09
CA ILE A 115 5.92 9.05 5.17
C ILE A 115 4.87 8.15 5.80
N HIS A 116 3.66 8.67 6.02
CA HIS A 116 2.57 7.87 6.57
C HIS A 116 2.23 6.70 5.64
N VAL A 117 2.00 7.00 4.36
CA VAL A 117 1.68 5.97 3.35
C VAL A 117 2.82 4.97 3.19
N ALA A 118 4.07 5.44 3.10
CA ALA A 118 5.24 4.59 3.02
C ALA A 118 5.34 3.64 4.22
N ALA A 119 5.05 4.13 5.43
CA ALA A 119 5.06 3.30 6.64
C ALA A 119 3.98 2.21 6.61
N THR A 120 2.79 2.52 6.08
CA THR A 120 1.70 1.55 5.94
C THR A 120 2.02 0.50 4.88
N VAL A 121 2.51 0.91 3.71
CA VAL A 121 2.74 -0.05 2.60
C VAL A 121 4.02 -0.86 2.75
N ALA A 122 5.01 -0.37 3.52
CA ALA A 122 6.23 -1.09 3.86
C ALA A 122 6.10 -1.89 5.17
N ASP A 123 4.88 -2.05 5.69
CA ASP A 123 4.64 -2.85 6.87
C ASP A 123 5.00 -4.32 6.63
N GLU A 124 5.99 -4.81 7.38
CA GLU A 124 6.51 -6.18 7.28
C GLU A 124 5.44 -7.24 7.60
N THR A 125 4.35 -6.87 8.27
CA THR A 125 3.26 -7.80 8.62
C THR A 125 2.33 -8.11 7.45
N LEU A 126 2.41 -7.40 6.32
CA LEU A 126 1.55 -7.66 5.14
C LEU A 126 1.64 -9.12 4.66
N PHE A 127 2.84 -9.66 4.54
CA PHE A 127 3.02 -11.03 4.07
C PHE A 127 2.56 -12.06 5.12
N ASP A 128 2.76 -11.75 6.40
CA ASP A 128 2.23 -12.57 7.50
C ASP A 128 0.68 -12.59 7.48
N ASP A 129 0.04 -11.46 7.16
CA ASP A 129 -1.40 -11.34 7.02
C ASP A 129 -1.92 -12.18 5.85
N VAL A 130 -1.27 -12.07 4.68
CA VAL A 130 -1.60 -12.89 3.51
C VAL A 130 -1.45 -14.37 3.82
N GLU A 131 -0.33 -14.78 4.43
CA GLU A 131 -0.14 -16.17 4.86
C GLU A 131 -1.19 -16.60 5.88
N ALA A 132 -1.62 -15.72 6.80
CA ALA A 132 -2.67 -16.02 7.76
C ALA A 132 -4.00 -16.30 7.08
N VAL A 133 -4.37 -15.50 6.07
CA VAL A 133 -5.56 -15.73 5.26
C VAL A 133 -5.45 -17.00 4.45
N GLU A 134 -4.32 -17.23 3.78
CA GLU A 134 -4.12 -18.44 2.97
C GLU A 134 -4.25 -19.71 3.81
N ARG A 135 -3.66 -19.69 5.01
CA ARG A 135 -3.76 -20.78 5.99
C ARG A 135 -5.16 -20.93 6.56
N ALA A 136 -5.94 -19.84 6.62
CA ALA A 136 -7.33 -19.86 7.05
C ALA A 136 -8.28 -20.45 5.99
N LEU A 137 -7.95 -20.29 4.72
CA LEU A 137 -8.67 -20.87 3.58
C LEU A 137 -8.40 -22.38 3.40
N ASP A 138 -7.44 -22.95 4.14
CA ASP A 138 -7.19 -24.38 4.19
C ASP A 138 -8.09 -25.06 5.26
N ASP A 139 -8.38 -26.35 5.11
CA ASP A 139 -9.42 -27.12 5.83
C ASP A 139 -9.40 -27.05 7.39
N ASP A 140 -8.33 -26.59 8.02
CA ASP A 140 -8.15 -26.50 9.49
C ASP A 140 -7.93 -25.05 10.01
N GLY A 141 -8.17 -24.04 9.17
CA GLY A 141 -7.87 -22.64 9.44
C GLY A 141 -8.86 -21.89 10.34
N ASP A 142 -8.39 -20.89 11.11
CA ASP A 142 -9.27 -19.99 11.87
C ASP A 142 -9.73 -18.81 10.99
N ARG A 143 -10.89 -18.98 10.34
CA ARG A 143 -11.51 -17.97 9.47
C ARG A 143 -11.85 -16.66 10.20
N SER A 144 -12.23 -16.76 11.49
CA SER A 144 -12.61 -15.59 12.27
C SER A 144 -11.39 -14.72 12.56
N GLU A 145 -10.26 -15.35 12.85
CA GLU A 145 -8.97 -14.65 13.00
C GLU A 145 -8.53 -14.01 11.68
N ALA A 146 -8.58 -14.73 10.56
CA ALA A 146 -8.23 -14.17 9.24
C ALA A 146 -9.12 -13.00 8.80
N THR A 147 -10.43 -13.06 9.10
CA THR A 147 -11.34 -11.94 8.83
C THR A 147 -10.94 -10.70 9.64
N LEU A 148 -10.60 -10.87 10.92
CA LEU A 148 -10.16 -9.76 11.76
C LEU A 148 -8.84 -9.14 11.28
N VAL A 149 -7.90 -9.97 10.82
CA VAL A 149 -6.62 -9.51 10.25
C VAL A 149 -6.86 -8.67 9.00
N ILE A 150 -7.72 -9.15 8.08
CA ILE A 150 -8.06 -8.40 6.87
C ILE A 150 -8.83 -7.12 7.18
N ASP A 151 -9.81 -7.15 8.10
CA ASP A 151 -10.55 -5.96 8.52
C ASP A 151 -9.62 -4.88 9.11
N GLU A 152 -8.63 -5.27 9.92
CA GLU A 152 -7.61 -4.36 10.46
C GLU A 152 -6.75 -3.78 9.33
N ARG A 153 -6.28 -4.62 8.41
CA ARG A 153 -5.47 -4.20 7.25
C ARG A 153 -6.23 -3.23 6.33
N GLU A 154 -7.50 -3.52 6.01
CA GLU A 154 -8.33 -2.62 5.21
C GLU A 154 -8.48 -1.25 5.88
N SER A 155 -8.70 -1.23 7.20
CA SER A 155 -8.80 0.02 7.98
C SER A 155 -7.50 0.84 7.91
N ASP A 156 -6.34 0.20 7.99
CA ASP A 156 -5.04 0.88 7.92
C ASP A 156 -4.76 1.42 6.51
N LEU A 157 -5.12 0.67 5.46
CA LEU A 157 -4.99 1.10 4.08
C LEU A 157 -5.96 2.25 3.74
N GLU A 158 -7.20 2.23 4.23
CA GLU A 158 -8.15 3.33 4.09
C GLU A 158 -7.64 4.61 4.76
N ALA A 159 -7.06 4.48 5.97
CA ALA A 159 -6.46 5.62 6.65
C ALA A 159 -5.28 6.21 5.86
N ALA A 160 -4.43 5.35 5.29
CA ALA A 160 -3.34 5.78 4.42
C ALA A 160 -3.82 6.46 3.14
N ASP A 161 -4.93 6.02 2.54
CA ASP A 161 -5.51 6.64 1.34
C ASP A 161 -6.00 8.06 1.61
N VAL A 162 -6.67 8.27 2.75
CA VAL A 162 -7.06 9.61 3.20
C VAL A 162 -5.84 10.52 3.37
N HIS A 163 -4.77 10.02 3.99
CA HIS A 163 -3.53 10.79 4.14
C HIS A 163 -2.86 11.10 2.80
N LEU A 164 -2.87 10.14 1.87
CA LEU A 164 -2.33 10.32 0.53
C LEU A 164 -3.08 11.41 -0.24
N ASP A 165 -4.41 11.44 -0.15
CA ASP A 165 -5.23 12.44 -0.80
C ASP A 165 -5.02 13.85 -0.22
N ASP A 166 -4.87 13.96 1.10
CA ASP A 166 -4.43 15.21 1.75
C ASP A 166 -3.06 15.65 1.22
N GLY A 167 -2.13 14.71 1.06
CA GLY A 167 -0.79 14.94 0.49
C GLY A 167 -0.83 15.42 -0.96
N LYS A 168 -1.66 14.79 -1.82
CA LYS A 168 -1.86 15.21 -3.22
C LYS A 168 -2.50 16.61 -3.29
N ALA A 169 -3.43 16.92 -2.40
CA ALA A 169 -4.04 18.24 -2.33
C ALA A 169 -3.00 19.30 -1.98
N ALA A 170 -2.17 19.07 -0.96
CA ALA A 170 -1.06 19.95 -0.60
C ALA A 170 -0.04 20.08 -1.75
N LEU A 171 0.28 18.98 -2.43
CA LEU A 171 1.19 18.99 -3.59
C LEU A 171 0.66 19.88 -4.72
N ALA A 172 -0.65 19.85 -4.99
CA ALA A 172 -1.28 20.69 -6.01
C ALA A 172 -1.33 22.18 -5.66
N GLU A 173 -1.15 22.53 -4.38
CA GLU A 173 -1.06 23.93 -3.92
C GLU A 173 0.35 24.52 -4.09
N ILE A 174 1.38 23.69 -4.33
CA ILE A 174 2.77 24.15 -4.47
C ILE A 174 2.94 25.01 -5.72
N ASP A 175 3.49 26.21 -5.56
CA ASP A 175 3.84 27.09 -6.68
C ASP A 175 5.16 26.60 -7.29
N ALA A 176 5.08 25.93 -8.45
CA ALA A 176 6.23 25.33 -9.12
C ALA A 176 7.37 26.32 -9.44
N ASP A 177 7.05 27.57 -9.81
CA ASP A 177 8.06 28.57 -10.14
C ASP A 177 8.80 29.00 -8.86
N ARG A 178 8.06 29.20 -7.76
CA ARG A 178 8.66 29.55 -6.46
C ARG A 178 9.44 28.38 -5.87
N PHE A 179 8.90 27.18 -5.92
CA PHE A 179 9.51 25.99 -5.35
C PHE A 179 10.84 25.67 -6.04
N ALA A 180 10.95 25.90 -7.36
CA ALA A 180 12.19 25.75 -8.11
C ALA A 180 13.31 26.71 -7.68
N ASP A 181 12.98 27.84 -7.06
CA ASP A 181 13.96 28.78 -6.50
C ASP A 181 14.43 28.38 -5.09
N LEU A 182 13.79 27.40 -4.45
CA LEU A 182 14.19 26.86 -3.16
C LEU A 182 15.21 25.72 -3.33
N PRO A 183 16.18 25.54 -2.39
CA PRO A 183 17.13 24.44 -2.45
C PRO A 183 16.50 23.14 -1.93
N THR A 184 15.33 22.77 -2.44
CA THR A 184 14.54 21.58 -2.06
C THR A 184 14.77 20.43 -3.06
N ALA A 185 14.12 19.28 -2.81
CA ALA A 185 13.98 18.23 -3.81
C ALA A 185 13.24 18.75 -5.06
N ASP A 186 13.41 18.07 -6.20
CA ASP A 186 12.69 18.41 -7.43
C ASP A 186 11.20 18.10 -7.27
N LEU A 187 10.33 19.02 -7.70
CA LEU A 187 8.88 18.84 -7.62
C LEU A 187 8.41 17.65 -8.46
N ALA A 188 9.02 17.43 -9.63
CA ALA A 188 8.69 16.30 -10.48
C ALA A 188 9.08 14.96 -9.84
N ASP A 189 10.19 14.92 -9.10
CA ASP A 189 10.57 13.74 -8.31
C ASP A 189 9.55 13.47 -7.20
N LEU A 190 9.06 14.52 -6.53
CA LEU A 190 8.04 14.41 -5.48
C LEU A 190 6.70 13.91 -6.04
N GLU A 191 6.25 14.47 -7.17
CA GLU A 191 5.05 14.01 -7.88
C GLU A 191 5.15 12.54 -8.29
N ALA A 192 6.31 12.14 -8.83
CA ALA A 192 6.57 10.75 -9.18
C ALA A 192 6.53 9.83 -7.96
N GLY A 193 7.18 10.20 -6.85
CA GLY A 193 7.16 9.43 -5.60
C GLY A 193 5.77 9.26 -5.02
N VAL A 194 4.98 10.34 -4.96
CA VAL A 194 3.57 10.29 -4.51
C VAL A 194 2.72 9.40 -5.43
N SER A 195 2.94 9.46 -6.75
CA SER A 195 2.26 8.57 -7.70
C SER A 195 2.64 7.10 -7.51
N THR A 196 3.90 6.80 -7.22
CA THR A 196 4.35 5.43 -6.94
C THR A 196 3.69 4.89 -5.68
N LEU A 197 3.69 5.66 -4.58
CA LEU A 197 3.01 5.29 -3.34
C LEU A 197 1.51 5.06 -3.55
N ALA A 198 0.86 5.90 -4.39
CA ALA A 198 -0.54 5.72 -4.73
C ALA A 198 -0.84 4.39 -5.44
N ASN A 199 0.07 3.93 -6.30
CA ASN A 199 -0.09 2.67 -7.01
C ASN A 199 0.15 1.47 -6.09
N VAL A 200 1.18 1.52 -5.23
CA VAL A 200 1.44 0.48 -4.23
C VAL A 200 0.26 0.34 -3.27
N LEU A 201 -0.23 1.47 -2.74
CA LEU A 201 -1.37 1.49 -1.83
C LEU A 201 -2.62 0.88 -2.49
N ARG A 202 -2.94 1.28 -3.73
CA ARG A 202 -4.07 0.72 -4.49
C ARG A 202 -3.94 -0.80 -4.66
N ALA A 203 -2.75 -1.29 -5.02
CA ALA A 203 -2.51 -2.72 -5.21
C ALA A 203 -2.70 -3.50 -3.90
N GLN A 204 -2.23 -2.97 -2.77
CA GLN A 204 -2.44 -3.60 -1.46
C GLN A 204 -3.90 -3.54 -1.01
N SER A 205 -4.62 -2.43 -1.25
CA SER A 205 -6.06 -2.34 -0.99
C SER A 205 -6.85 -3.35 -1.80
N ALA A 206 -6.51 -3.53 -3.08
CA ALA A 206 -7.10 -4.55 -3.92
C ALA A 206 -6.79 -5.97 -3.43
N LEU A 207 -5.56 -6.22 -2.95
CA LEU A 207 -5.18 -7.50 -2.38
C LEU A 207 -6.03 -7.82 -1.13
N ALA A 208 -6.12 -6.88 -0.18
CA ALA A 208 -6.89 -7.04 1.06
C ALA A 208 -8.39 -7.27 0.76
N ALA A 209 -8.99 -6.43 -0.07
CA ALA A 209 -10.41 -6.54 -0.43
C ALA A 209 -10.73 -7.80 -1.25
N GLY A 210 -9.81 -8.25 -2.11
CA GLY A 210 -9.95 -9.51 -2.83
C GLY A 210 -9.92 -10.71 -1.89
N TYR A 211 -9.04 -10.70 -0.88
CA TYR A 211 -9.02 -11.73 0.17
C TYR A 211 -10.25 -11.66 1.09
N ALA A 212 -10.74 -10.47 1.44
CA ALA A 212 -11.99 -10.29 2.19
C ALA A 212 -13.18 -10.96 1.46
N SER A 213 -13.32 -10.68 0.16
CA SER A 213 -14.35 -11.28 -0.70
C SER A 213 -14.19 -12.80 -0.83
N THR A 214 -12.95 -13.29 -0.86
CA THR A 214 -12.64 -14.72 -0.88
C THR A 214 -13.05 -15.41 0.43
N LEU A 215 -12.77 -14.79 1.58
CA LEU A 215 -13.20 -15.28 2.89
C LEU A 215 -14.72 -15.29 3.04
N GLU A 216 -15.43 -14.26 2.56
CA GLU A 216 -16.90 -14.30 2.50
C GLU A 216 -17.38 -15.49 1.65
N GLY A 217 -16.77 -15.69 0.48
CA GLY A 217 -17.11 -16.80 -0.40
C GLY A 217 -16.92 -18.16 0.26
N ASP A 218 -15.84 -18.35 1.03
CA ASP A 218 -15.58 -19.60 1.75
C ASP A 218 -16.57 -19.84 2.89
N ASP A 219 -16.90 -18.83 3.68
CA ASP A 219 -17.92 -18.90 4.74
C ASP A 219 -19.32 -19.25 4.16
N ARG A 220 -19.61 -18.77 2.95
CA ARG A 220 -20.81 -19.17 2.18
C ARG A 220 -20.75 -20.63 1.72
N LEU A 221 -19.59 -21.12 1.28
CA LEU A 221 -19.39 -22.53 0.91
C LEU A 221 -19.66 -23.44 2.12
N GLU A 222 -19.16 -23.07 3.31
CA GLU A 222 -19.37 -23.84 4.54
C GLU A 222 -20.86 -23.96 4.88
N ARG A 223 -21.59 -22.84 4.92
CA ARG A 223 -23.05 -22.86 5.12
C ARG A 223 -23.80 -23.68 4.07
N GLY A 224 -23.39 -23.56 2.80
CA GLY A 224 -23.99 -24.33 1.71
C GLY A 224 -23.80 -25.84 1.89
N ARG A 225 -22.64 -26.27 2.38
CA ARG A 225 -22.35 -27.68 2.72
C ARG A 225 -23.22 -28.15 3.88
N GLU A 226 -23.36 -27.36 4.95
CA GLU A 226 -24.24 -27.68 6.08
C GLU A 226 -25.70 -27.90 5.63
N TYR A 227 -26.24 -26.99 4.82
CA TYR A 227 -27.59 -27.13 4.28
C TYR A 227 -27.73 -28.37 3.38
N ALA A 228 -26.73 -28.65 2.54
CA ALA A 228 -26.75 -29.81 1.65
C ALA A 228 -26.73 -31.12 2.46
N ASP A 229 -25.95 -31.19 3.53
CA ASP A 229 -25.85 -32.34 4.43
C ASP A 229 -27.15 -32.58 5.22
N ASP A 230 -27.85 -31.51 5.59
CA ASP A 230 -29.18 -31.56 6.19
C ASP A 230 -30.32 -31.88 5.19
N GLY A 231 -30.00 -31.95 3.89
CA GLY A 231 -30.96 -32.21 2.81
C GLY A 231 -31.79 -31.00 2.40
N SER A 232 -31.39 -29.79 2.82
CA SER A 232 -32.00 -28.50 2.46
C SER A 232 -31.34 -27.97 1.18
N HIS A 233 -31.64 -28.63 0.05
CA HIS A 233 -30.92 -28.41 -1.21
C HIS A 233 -31.21 -27.06 -1.88
N ASP A 234 -32.38 -26.48 -1.66
CA ASP A 234 -32.72 -25.13 -2.17
C ASP A 234 -31.84 -24.07 -1.47
N GLU A 235 -31.79 -24.10 -0.13
CA GLU A 235 -30.95 -23.22 0.69
C GLU A 235 -29.46 -23.41 0.38
N ALA A 236 -29.01 -24.66 0.21
CA ALA A 236 -27.65 -24.94 -0.21
C ALA A 236 -27.32 -24.31 -1.57
N THR A 237 -28.26 -24.37 -2.52
CA THR A 237 -28.09 -23.76 -3.85
C THR A 237 -27.96 -22.24 -3.76
N GLU A 238 -28.73 -21.60 -2.89
CA GLU A 238 -28.66 -20.15 -2.64
C GLU A 238 -27.30 -19.76 -2.06
N GLU A 239 -26.81 -20.45 -1.02
CA GLU A 239 -25.51 -20.15 -0.41
C GLU A 239 -24.34 -20.39 -1.39
N PHE A 240 -24.35 -21.49 -2.16
CA PHE A 240 -23.32 -21.72 -3.18
C PHE A 240 -23.36 -20.68 -4.31
N THR A 241 -24.54 -20.16 -4.65
CA THR A 241 -24.66 -19.07 -5.63
C THR A 241 -24.12 -17.76 -5.07
N ALA A 242 -24.33 -17.48 -3.78
CA ALA A 242 -23.76 -16.34 -3.10
C ALA A 242 -22.22 -16.46 -2.97
N ALA A 243 -21.71 -17.64 -2.63
CA ALA A 243 -20.27 -17.94 -2.62
C ALA A 243 -19.63 -17.62 -3.97
N LYS A 244 -20.25 -18.11 -5.05
CA LYS A 244 -19.82 -17.83 -6.43
C LYS A 244 -19.76 -16.33 -6.70
N ALA A 245 -20.75 -15.55 -6.27
CA ALA A 245 -20.76 -14.10 -6.48
C ALA A 245 -19.66 -13.39 -5.70
N ALA A 246 -19.36 -13.83 -4.48
CA ALA A 246 -18.24 -13.30 -3.69
C ALA A 246 -16.88 -13.59 -4.34
N PHE A 247 -16.69 -14.79 -4.89
CA PHE A 247 -15.47 -15.11 -5.65
C PHE A 247 -15.37 -14.32 -6.97
N ASP A 248 -16.49 -14.02 -7.64
CA ASP A 248 -16.52 -13.14 -8.82
C ASP A 248 -16.06 -11.71 -8.48
N GLU A 249 -16.52 -11.18 -7.34
CA GLU A 249 -16.06 -9.88 -6.82
C GLU A 249 -14.56 -9.91 -6.48
N ALA A 250 -14.08 -10.99 -5.86
CA ALA A 250 -12.66 -11.16 -5.57
C ALA A 250 -11.82 -11.13 -6.86
N ILE A 251 -12.24 -11.83 -7.92
CA ILE A 251 -11.56 -11.84 -9.22
C ILE A 251 -11.47 -10.41 -9.78
N HIS A 252 -12.58 -9.67 -9.78
CA HIS A 252 -12.61 -8.29 -10.25
C HIS A 252 -11.71 -7.37 -9.45
N THR A 253 -11.73 -7.51 -8.12
CA THR A 253 -10.91 -6.70 -7.22
C THR A 253 -9.41 -6.97 -7.46
N PHE A 254 -9.01 -8.23 -7.60
CA PHE A 254 -7.63 -8.58 -7.93
C PHE A 254 -7.21 -8.04 -9.30
N ASP A 255 -8.06 -8.14 -10.32
CA ASP A 255 -7.79 -7.60 -11.66
C ASP A 255 -7.58 -6.07 -11.64
N ASP A 256 -8.42 -5.33 -10.92
CA ASP A 256 -8.30 -3.87 -10.76
C ASP A 256 -7.01 -3.47 -10.03
N GLY A 257 -6.48 -4.36 -9.17
CA GLY A 257 -5.23 -4.16 -8.44
C GLY A 257 -3.96 -4.35 -9.26
N VAL A 258 -4.00 -5.06 -10.39
CA VAL A 258 -2.80 -5.39 -11.19
C VAL A 258 -2.29 -4.20 -11.98
N ASP A 259 -3.19 -3.30 -12.39
CA ASP A 259 -2.83 -2.13 -13.19
C ASP A 259 -1.89 -1.19 -12.41
N ASP A 260 -0.69 -0.99 -12.96
CA ASP A 260 0.39 -0.16 -12.40
C ASP A 260 0.99 -0.65 -11.06
N ALA A 261 0.69 -1.89 -10.63
CA ALA A 261 1.26 -2.47 -9.42
C ALA A 261 2.76 -2.81 -9.57
N PRO A 262 3.54 -2.73 -8.47
CA PRO A 262 4.89 -3.29 -8.40
C PRO A 262 4.89 -4.78 -8.74
N ALA A 263 5.96 -5.26 -9.39
CA ALA A 263 6.05 -6.62 -9.92
C ALA A 263 5.81 -7.71 -8.86
N ASP A 264 6.26 -7.47 -7.62
CA ASP A 264 6.10 -8.43 -6.52
C ASP A 264 4.65 -8.52 -6.02
N LEU A 265 3.90 -7.41 -6.03
CA LEU A 265 2.47 -7.42 -5.72
C LEU A 265 1.64 -8.02 -6.85
N VAL A 266 2.06 -7.85 -8.12
CA VAL A 266 1.38 -8.49 -9.26
C VAL A 266 1.32 -10.01 -9.09
N ALA A 267 2.40 -10.65 -8.62
CA ALA A 267 2.42 -12.10 -8.41
C ALA A 267 1.41 -12.56 -7.35
N ALA A 268 1.27 -11.81 -6.25
CA ALA A 268 0.28 -12.11 -5.20
C ALA A 268 -1.16 -11.92 -5.73
N LEU A 269 -1.42 -10.82 -6.43
CA LEU A 269 -2.72 -10.53 -7.05
C LEU A 269 -3.11 -11.60 -8.08
N GLU A 270 -2.19 -12.02 -8.95
CA GLU A 270 -2.41 -13.10 -9.92
C GLU A 270 -2.69 -14.45 -9.24
N THR A 271 -2.04 -14.71 -8.10
CA THR A 271 -2.27 -15.93 -7.31
C THR A 271 -3.66 -15.93 -6.68
N GLY A 272 -4.03 -14.83 -6.02
CA GLY A 272 -5.37 -14.63 -5.46
C GLY A 272 -6.45 -14.77 -6.54
N ARG A 273 -6.22 -14.15 -7.72
CA ARG A 273 -7.12 -14.25 -8.87
C ARG A 273 -7.28 -15.69 -9.37
N CYS A 274 -6.18 -16.41 -9.59
CA CYS A 274 -6.21 -17.82 -10.00
C CYS A 274 -7.03 -18.67 -9.01
N ARG A 275 -6.82 -18.46 -7.71
CA ARG A 275 -7.54 -19.20 -6.67
C ARG A 275 -9.03 -18.89 -6.72
N SER A 276 -9.40 -17.61 -6.79
CA SER A 276 -10.80 -17.18 -6.84
C SER A 276 -11.52 -17.63 -8.12
N GLU A 277 -10.85 -17.72 -9.27
CA GLU A 277 -11.41 -18.32 -10.50
C GLU A 277 -11.81 -19.78 -10.28
N ASN A 278 -10.95 -20.58 -9.66
CA ASN A 278 -11.23 -21.98 -9.37
C ASN A 278 -12.28 -22.17 -8.26
N LEU A 279 -12.26 -21.32 -7.22
CA LEU A 279 -13.28 -21.31 -6.16
C LEU A 279 -14.67 -20.92 -6.71
N HIS A 280 -14.73 -19.92 -7.59
CA HIS A 280 -15.94 -19.53 -8.32
C HIS A 280 -16.53 -20.72 -9.08
N ASP A 281 -15.70 -21.43 -9.84
CA ASP A 281 -16.15 -22.60 -10.60
C ASP A 281 -16.61 -23.73 -9.68
N GLY A 282 -15.86 -24.01 -8.60
CA GLY A 282 -16.24 -24.97 -7.57
C GLY A 282 -17.60 -24.67 -6.94
N ALA A 283 -17.84 -23.41 -6.56
CA ALA A 283 -19.12 -22.95 -6.02
C ALA A 283 -20.26 -23.11 -7.04
N ALA A 284 -20.04 -22.78 -8.32
CA ALA A 284 -21.02 -22.97 -9.38
C ALA A 284 -21.36 -24.46 -9.59
N HIS A 285 -20.36 -25.34 -9.51
CA HIS A 285 -20.56 -26.78 -9.58
C HIS A 285 -21.33 -27.32 -8.37
N LEU A 286 -21.07 -26.84 -7.15
CA LEU A 286 -21.84 -27.21 -5.96
C LEU A 286 -23.30 -26.73 -6.02
N ALA A 287 -23.56 -25.51 -6.48
CA ALA A 287 -24.92 -25.02 -6.72
C ALA A 287 -25.68 -25.93 -7.70
N ALA A 288 -25.03 -26.31 -8.82
CA ALA A 288 -25.61 -27.24 -9.78
C ALA A 288 -25.78 -28.67 -9.22
N SER A 289 -24.93 -29.08 -8.29
CA SER A 289 -25.04 -30.36 -7.58
C SER A 289 -26.29 -30.40 -6.69
N SER A 290 -26.47 -29.37 -5.85
CA SER A 290 -27.62 -29.24 -4.95
C SER A 290 -28.94 -29.17 -5.72
N ALA A 291 -29.02 -28.36 -6.77
CA ALA A 291 -30.21 -28.31 -7.63
C ALA A 291 -30.55 -29.68 -8.25
N ALA A 292 -29.55 -30.43 -8.71
CA ALA A 292 -29.76 -31.78 -9.24
C ALA A 292 -30.18 -32.79 -8.16
N ALA A 293 -29.72 -32.61 -6.92
CA ALA A 293 -30.11 -33.45 -5.79
C ALA A 293 -31.57 -33.20 -5.40
N ASP A 294 -32.02 -31.95 -5.38
CA ASP A 294 -33.44 -31.58 -5.16
C ASP A 294 -34.37 -32.24 -6.20
N GLU A 295 -33.96 -32.24 -7.47
CA GLU A 295 -34.68 -32.92 -8.56
C GLU A 295 -34.63 -34.47 -8.48
N GLY A 296 -33.91 -35.05 -7.52
CA GLY A 296 -33.69 -36.49 -7.37
C GLY A 296 -32.74 -37.09 -8.39
N ASN A 297 -31.98 -36.28 -9.13
CA ASN A 297 -31.01 -36.71 -10.13
C ASN A 297 -29.63 -36.95 -9.52
N VAL A 298 -29.54 -38.02 -8.73
CA VAL A 298 -28.34 -38.42 -7.97
C VAL A 298 -27.08 -38.56 -8.84
N ARG A 299 -27.22 -38.99 -10.10
CA ARG A 299 -26.06 -39.14 -10.99
C ARG A 299 -25.49 -37.78 -11.40
N THR A 300 -26.35 -36.83 -11.76
CA THR A 300 -25.90 -35.47 -12.10
C THR A 300 -25.30 -34.79 -10.88
N ALA A 301 -25.95 -34.89 -9.71
CA ALA A 301 -25.43 -34.31 -8.47
C ALA A 301 -23.99 -34.80 -8.18
N ARG A 302 -23.75 -36.11 -8.19
CA ARG A 302 -22.40 -36.67 -7.97
C ARG A 302 -21.36 -36.23 -8.99
N ASN A 303 -21.73 -36.14 -10.26
CA ASN A 303 -20.81 -35.64 -11.28
C ASN A 303 -20.42 -34.19 -10.99
N ARG A 304 -21.40 -33.34 -10.65
CA ARG A 304 -21.15 -31.93 -10.32
C ARG A 304 -20.31 -31.77 -9.06
N GLN A 305 -20.54 -32.59 -8.04
CA GLN A 305 -19.70 -32.62 -6.86
C GLN A 305 -18.24 -32.97 -7.21
N SER A 306 -18.01 -33.98 -8.05
CA SER A 306 -16.67 -34.35 -8.50
C SER A 306 -15.99 -33.25 -9.33
N ASP A 307 -16.76 -32.52 -10.14
CA ASP A 307 -16.25 -31.35 -10.85
C ASP A 307 -15.85 -30.23 -9.88
N ALA A 308 -16.63 -30.01 -8.81
CA ALA A 308 -16.30 -29.04 -7.76
C ALA A 308 -15.03 -29.42 -6.99
N GLU A 309 -14.89 -30.69 -6.59
CA GLU A 309 -13.66 -31.20 -5.95
C GLU A 309 -12.43 -31.00 -6.84
N SER A 310 -12.58 -31.16 -8.17
CA SER A 310 -11.50 -30.92 -9.11
C SER A 310 -11.13 -29.44 -9.22
N ALA A 311 -12.12 -28.55 -9.13
CA ALA A 311 -11.89 -27.11 -9.13
C ALA A 311 -11.21 -26.65 -7.82
N PHE A 312 -11.63 -27.15 -6.66
CA PHE A 312 -10.97 -26.83 -5.39
C PHE A 312 -9.51 -27.29 -5.34
N ALA A 313 -9.22 -28.50 -5.84
CA ALA A 313 -7.84 -28.95 -5.97
C ALA A 313 -7.01 -28.04 -6.90
N ALA A 314 -7.59 -27.56 -8.00
CA ALA A 314 -6.92 -26.61 -8.88
C ALA A 314 -6.72 -25.22 -8.24
N ALA A 315 -7.56 -24.83 -7.29
CA ALA A 315 -7.37 -23.62 -6.49
C ALA A 315 -6.16 -23.74 -5.55
N GLU A 316 -5.94 -24.92 -4.96
CA GLU A 316 -4.77 -25.22 -4.11
C GLU A 316 -3.46 -25.22 -4.92
N ASP A 317 -3.51 -25.60 -6.19
CA ASP A 317 -2.34 -25.59 -7.11
C ASP A 317 -1.96 -24.16 -7.59
N CYS A 318 -2.77 -23.13 -7.28
CA CYS A 318 -2.45 -21.74 -7.63
C CYS A 318 -1.34 -21.20 -6.71
N GLY A 319 -0.13 -21.00 -7.28
CA GLY A 319 1.00 -20.39 -6.55
C GLY A 319 2.18 -21.33 -6.29
N GLU A 320 2.09 -22.61 -6.66
CA GLU A 320 3.22 -23.58 -6.62
C GLU A 320 4.31 -23.38 -7.68
#